data_AF-A0AAW8AJ51-F1
#
_entry.id   AF-A0AAW8AJ51-F1
#
_cell.length_a   1.000
_cell.length_b   1.000
_cell.length_c   1.000
_cell.angle_alpha   90.00
_cell.angle_beta   90.00
_cell.angle_gamma   90.00
#
_symmetry.space_group_name_H-M   'P 1'
#
loop_
_entity.id
_entity.type
_entity.pdbx_description
1 polymer ?
#
loop_
_entity_poly.entity_id
_entity_poly.type
_entity_poly.pdbx_seq_one_letter_code
_entity_poly.pdbx_strand_id
1 'polypeptide(L)'
;NENPYGPSPKALAAMQAELNDNLRRYPDPNSDLLKQAVAKYYGIDAGKVFLGNGSDEVLAHIFHGLFQHDLPLLFPDISYSFYPVYCG
;
A
#
# COMPACT_ATOMS: atom_id res chain seq x y z
N ASN A 1 -13.01 -8.90 -5.17
CA ASN A 1 -13.39 -7.56 -5.68
C ASN A 1 -12.39 -7.07 -6.71
N GLU A 2 -11.88 -7.95 -7.56
CA GLU A 2 -10.96 -7.55 -8.63
C GLU A 2 -11.72 -6.74 -9.68
N ASN A 3 -11.02 -5.85 -10.37
CA ASN A 3 -11.64 -5.08 -11.44
C ASN A 3 -11.85 -5.98 -12.66
N PRO A 4 -13.09 -6.11 -13.19
CA PRO A 4 -13.34 -6.91 -14.39
C PRO A 4 -12.70 -6.30 -15.65
N TYR A 5 -12.40 -5.00 -15.62
CA TYR A 5 -11.62 -4.34 -16.67
C TYR A 5 -10.12 -4.50 -16.41
N GLY A 6 -9.38 -4.67 -17.50
CA GLY A 6 -7.92 -4.67 -17.44
C GLY A 6 -7.35 -3.31 -16.98
N PRO A 7 -6.06 -3.28 -16.59
CA PRO A 7 -5.39 -2.05 -16.19
C PRO A 7 -5.30 -1.07 -17.37
N SER A 8 -5.01 0.20 -17.06
CA SER A 8 -4.78 1.22 -18.08
C SER A 8 -3.72 0.77 -19.10
N PRO A 9 -3.92 0.98 -20.42
CA PRO A 9 -2.89 0.72 -21.42
C PRO A 9 -1.56 1.45 -21.15
N LYS A 10 -1.62 2.63 -20.52
CA LYS A 10 -0.41 3.37 -20.11
C LYS A 10 0.35 2.66 -18.99
N ALA A 11 -0.36 2.04 -18.05
CA ALA A 11 0.27 1.26 -16.98
C ALA A 11 0.91 -0.01 -17.54
N LEU A 12 0.24 -0.70 -18.49
CA LEU A 12 0.81 -1.85 -19.19
C LEU A 12 2.10 -1.48 -19.94
N ALA A 13 2.08 -0.39 -20.70
CA ALA A 13 3.26 0.09 -21.42
C ALA A 13 4.42 0.44 -20.47
N ALA A 14 4.14 1.11 -19.35
CA ALA A 14 5.16 1.44 -18.34
C ALA A 14 5.77 0.18 -17.71
N MET A 15 4.93 -0.80 -17.33
CA MET A 15 5.41 -2.08 -16.80
C MET A 15 6.29 -2.81 -17.82
N GLN A 16 5.88 -2.86 -19.09
CA GLN A 16 6.66 -3.48 -20.16
C GLN A 16 8.01 -2.80 -20.39
N ALA A 17 8.07 -1.46 -20.30
CA ALA A 17 9.31 -0.73 -20.46
C ALA A 17 10.35 -1.06 -19.38
N GLU A 18 9.91 -1.42 -18.17
CA GLU A 18 10.77 -1.83 -17.05
C GLU A 18 11.22 -3.30 -17.10
N LEU A 19 10.69 -4.11 -18.03
CA LEU A 19 11.12 -5.51 -18.23
C LEU A 19 12.45 -5.57 -18.99
N ASN A 20 13.51 -5.03 -18.39
CA ASN A 20 14.86 -5.00 -18.96
C ASN A 20 15.92 -5.30 -17.87
N ASP A 21 17.21 -5.13 -18.21
CA ASP A 21 18.34 -5.40 -17.31
C ASP A 21 18.31 -4.66 -15.97
N ASN A 22 17.46 -3.64 -15.80
CA ASN A 22 17.26 -2.95 -14.53
C ASN A 22 16.64 -3.85 -13.46
N LEU A 23 15.89 -4.89 -13.82
CA LEU A 23 15.27 -5.82 -12.87
C LEU A 23 16.28 -6.57 -11.98
N ARG A 24 17.57 -6.57 -12.35
CA ARG A 24 18.65 -7.11 -11.49
C ARG A 24 18.96 -6.24 -10.27
N ARG A 25 18.42 -5.02 -10.22
CA ARG A 25 18.61 -4.07 -9.12
C ARG A 25 17.37 -4.07 -8.24
N TYR A 26 17.58 -3.87 -6.94
CA TYR A 26 16.47 -3.50 -6.07
C TYR A 26 15.87 -2.15 -6.51
N PRO A 27 14.55 -1.98 -6.38
CA PRO A 27 13.92 -0.68 -6.58
C PRO A 27 14.40 0.32 -5.52
N ASP A 28 14.10 1.60 -5.74
CA ASP A 28 14.29 2.63 -4.72
C ASP A 28 13.60 2.22 -3.41
N PRO A 29 14.37 2.01 -2.31
CA PRO A 29 13.82 1.52 -1.05
C PRO A 29 12.80 2.48 -0.42
N ASN A 30 12.86 3.77 -0.75
CA ASN A 30 11.91 4.77 -0.25
C ASN A 30 10.75 5.03 -1.22
N SER A 31 10.89 4.61 -2.48
CA SER A 31 9.92 4.81 -3.55
C SER A 31 9.52 6.29 -3.70
N ASP A 32 10.52 7.18 -3.68
CA ASP A 32 10.34 8.63 -3.58
C ASP A 32 9.54 9.21 -4.76
N LEU A 33 9.77 8.70 -5.97
CA LEU A 33 9.01 9.12 -7.15
C LEU A 33 7.52 8.84 -7.02
N LEU A 34 7.15 7.67 -6.47
CA LEU A 34 5.75 7.30 -6.26
C LEU A 34 5.14 8.13 -5.13
N LYS A 35 5.87 8.34 -4.03
CA LYS A 35 5.41 9.21 -2.93
C LYS A 35 5.12 10.62 -3.43
N GLN A 36 6.02 11.21 -4.22
CA GLN A 36 5.83 12.54 -4.79
C GLN A 36 4.62 12.61 -5.74
N ALA A 37 4.44 11.59 -6.59
CA ALA A 37 3.30 11.53 -7.50
C ALA A 37 1.95 11.48 -6.75
N VAL A 38 1.86 10.63 -5.71
CA VAL A 38 0.68 10.52 -4.84
C VAL A 38 0.45 11.82 -4.07
N ALA A 39 1.50 12.37 -3.47
CA ALA A 39 1.45 13.62 -2.72
C ALA A 39 0.93 14.78 -3.58
N LYS A 40 1.44 14.91 -4.81
CA LYS A 40 0.98 15.90 -5.79
C LYS A 40 -0.49 15.70 -6.17
N TYR A 41 -0.90 14.46 -6.40
CA TYR A 41 -2.28 14.14 -6.77
C TYR A 41 -3.28 14.56 -5.68
N TYR A 42 -2.94 14.33 -4.41
CA TYR A 42 -3.80 14.67 -3.27
C TYR A 42 -3.55 16.07 -2.68
N GLY A 43 -2.55 16.81 -3.15
CA GLY A 43 -2.22 18.14 -2.63
C GLY A 43 -1.65 18.13 -1.21
N ILE A 44 -0.87 17.11 -0.85
CA ILE A 44 -0.26 16.94 0.47
C ILE A 44 1.26 16.92 0.40
N ASP A 45 1.92 16.98 1.55
CA ASP A 45 3.37 16.80 1.65
C ASP A 45 3.76 15.31 1.47
N ALA A 46 4.90 15.05 0.82
CA ALA A 46 5.37 13.69 0.57
C ALA A 46 5.72 12.91 1.85
N GLY A 47 6.08 13.59 2.94
CA GLY A 47 6.29 12.99 4.25
C GLY A 47 5.00 12.45 4.89
N LYS A 48 3.83 12.75 4.31
CA LYS A 48 2.53 12.18 4.71
C LYS A 48 2.15 10.95 3.88
N VAL A 49 3.01 10.46 2.99
CA VAL A 49 2.76 9.29 2.15
C VAL A 49 3.62 8.11 2.60
N PHE A 50 2.95 7.05 3.05
CA PHE A 50 3.55 5.74 3.29
C PHE A 50 3.15 4.77 2.18
N LEU A 51 4.09 3.97 1.70
CA LEU A 51 3.88 2.98 0.66
C LEU A 51 4.09 1.59 1.24
N GLY A 52 3.18 0.66 0.96
CA GLY A 52 3.29 -0.75 1.30
C GLY A 52 2.89 -1.63 0.12
N ASN A 53 3.17 -2.92 0.21
CA ASN A 53 2.82 -3.92 -0.80
C ASN A 53 1.35 -4.32 -0.69
N GLY A 54 0.48 -3.37 -1.05
CA GLY A 54 -0.97 -3.49 -0.83
C GLY A 54 -1.41 -2.95 0.52
N SER A 55 -2.72 -2.73 0.66
CA SER A 55 -3.30 -2.12 1.87
C SER A 55 -3.15 -2.99 3.10
N ASP A 56 -3.13 -4.31 2.95
CA ASP A 56 -3.07 -5.26 4.08
C ASP A 56 -1.76 -5.14 4.84
N GLU A 57 -0.64 -4.98 4.14
CA GLU A 57 0.66 -4.75 4.78
C GLU A 57 0.67 -3.41 5.52
N VAL A 58 0.12 -2.35 4.92
CA VAL A 58 0.02 -1.03 5.56
C VAL A 58 -0.81 -1.12 6.84
N LEU A 59 -1.96 -1.81 6.79
CA LEU A 59 -2.78 -2.05 7.97
C LEU A 59 -2.02 -2.88 9.03
N ALA A 60 -1.32 -3.95 8.63
CA ALA A 60 -0.54 -4.76 9.56
C ALA A 60 0.53 -3.93 10.30
N HIS A 61 1.26 -3.07 9.58
CA HIS A 61 2.24 -2.16 10.19
C HIS A 61 1.59 -1.19 11.19
N ILE A 62 0.43 -0.63 10.86
CA ILE A 62 -0.33 0.23 11.77
C ILE A 62 -0.72 -0.53 13.04
N PHE A 63 -1.20 -1.77 12.90
CA PHE A 63 -1.59 -2.62 14.03
C PHE A 63 -0.43 -2.94 14.95
N HIS A 64 0.70 -3.37 14.40
CA HIS A 64 1.89 -3.64 15.19
C HIS A 64 2.49 -2.38 15.82
N GLY A 65 2.39 -1.22 15.15
CA GLY A 65 2.96 0.03 15.64
C GLY A 65 2.12 0.74 16.70
N LEU A 66 0.79 0.62 16.65
CA LEU A 66 -0.12 1.45 17.46
C LEU A 66 -1.04 0.68 18.41
N PHE A 67 -1.34 -0.60 18.13
CA PHE A 67 -2.40 -1.35 18.82
C PHE A 67 -1.88 -2.51 19.68
N GLN A 68 -0.57 -2.57 19.92
CA GLN A 68 0.05 -3.50 20.86
C GLN A 68 -0.10 -3.00 22.31
N HIS A 69 -1.32 -3.10 22.86
CA HIS A 69 -1.66 -2.66 24.21
C HIS A 69 -2.80 -3.47 24.83
N ASP A 70 -2.99 -3.37 26.15
CA ASP A 70 -3.98 -4.17 26.89
C ASP A 70 -5.45 -3.75 26.72
N LEU A 71 -5.71 -2.57 26.16
CA LEU A 71 -7.08 -2.09 25.94
C LEU A 71 -7.75 -2.83 24.76
N PRO A 72 -9.06 -3.08 24.83
CA PRO A 72 -9.78 -3.75 23.75
C PRO A 72 -9.79 -2.91 22.47
N LEU A 73 -9.63 -3.57 21.33
CA LEU A 73 -9.82 -2.98 20.00
C LEU A 73 -11.27 -3.13 19.56
N LEU A 74 -11.88 -2.02 19.16
CA LEU A 74 -13.28 -1.99 18.74
C LEU A 74 -13.38 -2.02 17.22
N PHE A 75 -14.10 -3.00 16.68
CA PHE A 75 -14.40 -3.12 15.25
C PHE A 75 -15.80 -3.72 15.04
N PRO A 76 -16.46 -3.50 13.89
CA PRO A 76 -17.80 -4.03 13.65
C PRO A 76 -17.82 -5.55 13.51
N ASP A 77 -18.90 -6.19 13.97
CA ASP A 77 -19.11 -7.64 13.88
C ASP A 77 -19.13 -8.17 12.44
N ILE A 78 -19.59 -7.34 11.49
CA ILE A 78 -19.56 -7.61 10.04
C ILE A 78 -18.61 -6.59 9.41
N SER A 79 -17.40 -7.03 9.11
CA SER A 79 -16.36 -6.18 8.54
C SER A 79 -15.39 -6.99 7.67
N TYR A 80 -14.36 -6.31 7.17
CA TYR A 80 -13.28 -6.93 6.42
C TYR A 80 -12.56 -8.00 7.25
N SER A 81 -12.32 -9.17 6.65
CA SER A 81 -11.77 -10.36 7.31
C SER A 81 -10.35 -10.18 7.86
N PHE A 82 -9.66 -9.10 7.51
CA PHE A 82 -8.40 -8.71 8.14
C PHE A 82 -8.56 -8.46 9.64
N TYR A 83 -9.60 -7.74 10.07
CA TYR A 83 -9.72 -7.28 11.46
C TYR A 83 -9.83 -8.44 12.47
N PRO A 84 -10.68 -9.47 12.28
CA PRO A 84 -10.72 -10.59 13.21
C PRO A 84 -9.38 -11.33 13.38
N VAL A 85 -8.50 -11.29 12.38
CA VAL A 85 -7.18 -11.95 12.42
C VAL A 85 -6.15 -11.12 13.19
N TYR A 86 -6.20 -9.80 13.08
CA TYR A 86 -5.20 -8.89 13.67
C TYR A 86 -5.65 -8.24 14.99
N CYS A 87 -6.95 -8.28 15.31
CA CYS A 87 -7.50 -7.73 16.56
C CYS A 87 -7.75 -8.81 17.64
N GLY A 88 -7.59 -10.10 17.31
CA GLY A 88 -7.93 -11.24 18.15
C GLY A 88 -6.75 -11.89 18.85
#